data_AF-A0A2S9QJW4-F1
#
_entry.id   AF-A0A2S9QJW4-F1
#
_cell.length_a   1.000
_cell.length_b   1.000
_cell.length_c   1.000
_cell.angle_alpha   90.00
_cell.angle_beta   90.00
_cell.angle_gamma   90.00
#
_symmetry.space_group_name_H-M   'P 1'
#
loop_
_entity.id
_entity.type
_entity.pdbx_description
1 polymer ?
#
loop_
_entity_poly.entity_id
_entity_poly.type
_entity_poly.pdbx_seq_one_letter_code
_entity_poly.pdbx_strand_id
1 'polypeptide(L)'
;MCAATVCVLFPTIALAATSAQDFVSKAAVSNMFEIESSKLALKNASNADVKAFAQQMIDDHTKAGDELKSTLAAAGNIQMPQALDAAHKTSLDSLAGKSGAAFDDAYVADQKKAHDEAVALFTEYSTRGDNPQLKGFAGKTLPVLKMHQQHAQKLGASADTTSSSRQPTSAEPTLQEGANSFTEGQARDRLSAAGYASIQGLAKDDKGIWRGNATKNGKSVSVGLDYKGNIVAQ
;
A
#
# COMPACT_ATOMS: atom_id res chain seq x y z
N MET A 1 -55.88 29.93 20.84
CA MET A 1 -55.26 28.59 20.91
C MET A 1 -53.83 28.74 20.41
N CYS A 2 -52.83 28.72 21.29
CA CYS A 2 -51.42 28.80 20.93
C CYS A 2 -50.78 27.43 21.16
N ALA A 3 -50.37 26.76 20.10
CA ALA A 3 -49.62 25.51 20.19
C ALA A 3 -48.13 25.85 20.37
N ALA A 4 -47.57 25.49 21.52
CA ALA A 4 -46.14 25.59 21.79
C ALA A 4 -45.45 24.31 21.26
N THR A 5 -44.68 24.45 20.19
CA THR A 5 -43.81 23.37 19.68
C THR A 5 -42.60 23.23 20.58
N VAL A 6 -42.53 22.12 21.32
CA VAL A 6 -41.34 21.74 22.10
C VAL A 6 -40.34 21.08 21.15
N CYS A 7 -39.22 21.75 20.88
CA CYS A 7 -38.10 21.18 20.14
C CYS A 7 -37.23 20.37 21.12
N VAL A 8 -37.33 19.04 21.08
CA VAL A 8 -36.52 18.14 21.89
C VAL A 8 -35.18 17.92 21.19
N LEU A 9 -34.14 18.62 21.65
CA LEU A 9 -32.76 18.40 21.19
C LEU A 9 -32.20 17.17 21.92
N PHE A 10 -32.14 16.03 21.23
CA PHE A 10 -31.36 14.89 21.69
C PHE A 10 -29.88 15.17 21.44
N PRO A 11 -29.01 15.18 22.47
CA PRO A 11 -27.59 15.33 22.27
C PRO A 11 -27.06 14.13 21.48
N THR A 12 -26.54 14.38 20.29
CA THR A 12 -25.78 13.37 19.55
C THR A 12 -24.51 13.07 20.33
N ILE A 13 -24.36 11.84 20.82
CA ILE A 13 -23.07 11.36 21.37
C ILE A 13 -22.11 11.26 20.18
N ALA A 14 -21.33 12.31 19.94
CA ALA A 14 -20.25 12.26 18.98
C ALA A 14 -19.15 11.34 19.56
N LEU A 15 -18.87 10.22 18.89
CA LEU A 15 -17.65 9.47 19.18
C LEU A 15 -16.46 10.42 19.06
N ALA A 16 -15.61 10.47 20.09
CA ALA A 16 -14.39 11.27 20.07
C ALA A 16 -13.54 10.84 18.86
N ALA A 17 -13.08 11.81 18.07
CA ALA A 17 -12.19 11.53 16.95
C ALA A 17 -10.83 11.01 17.47
N THR A 18 -10.17 10.15 16.70
CA THR A 18 -8.80 9.71 17.01
C THR A 18 -7.88 10.92 17.20
N SER A 19 -7.15 10.97 18.31
CA SER A 19 -6.23 12.07 18.63
C SER A 19 -4.98 12.05 17.73
N ALA A 20 -4.30 13.18 17.59
CA ALA A 20 -3.04 13.26 16.85
C ALA A 20 -1.97 12.30 17.39
N GLN A 21 -1.87 12.18 18.71
CA GLN A 21 -0.92 11.27 19.35
C GLN A 21 -1.27 9.81 19.06
N ASP A 22 -2.54 9.42 19.16
CA ASP A 22 -2.97 8.04 18.87
C ASP A 22 -2.79 7.68 17.39
N PHE A 23 -3.10 8.62 16.49
CA PHE A 23 -2.90 8.44 15.05
C PHE A 23 -1.43 8.17 14.74
N VAL A 24 -0.53 9.02 15.24
CA VAL A 24 0.91 8.88 14.98
C VAL A 24 1.46 7.60 15.61
N SER A 25 1.05 7.27 16.83
CA SER A 25 1.49 6.03 17.48
C SER A 25 1.07 4.78 16.70
N LYS A 26 -0.19 4.70 16.26
CA LYS A 26 -0.69 3.57 15.46
C LYS A 26 -0.05 3.51 14.08
N ALA A 27 0.01 4.63 13.36
CA ALA A 27 0.57 4.70 12.02
C ALA A 27 2.06 4.33 12.01
N ALA A 28 2.85 4.85 12.96
CA ALA A 28 4.27 4.56 13.04
C ALA A 28 4.56 3.08 13.36
N VAL A 29 3.80 2.48 14.29
CA VAL A 29 3.97 1.06 14.65
C VAL A 29 3.57 0.14 13.50
N SER A 30 2.43 0.40 12.84
CA SER A 30 2.02 -0.35 11.64
C SER A 30 3.08 -0.26 10.54
N ASN A 31 3.58 0.96 10.27
CA ASN A 31 4.60 1.18 9.25
C ASN A 31 5.90 0.41 9.54
N MET A 32 6.36 0.40 10.79
CA MET A 32 7.51 -0.41 11.20
C MET A 32 7.25 -1.90 10.99
N PHE A 33 6.07 -2.40 11.34
CA PHE A 33 5.71 -3.80 11.16
C PHE A 33 5.68 -4.20 9.69
N GLU A 34 5.09 -3.38 8.83
CA GLU A 34 4.97 -3.64 7.39
C GLU A 34 6.34 -3.66 6.71
N ILE A 35 7.27 -2.77 7.10
CA ILE A 35 8.65 -2.78 6.61
C ILE A 35 9.39 -4.05 7.09
N GLU A 36 9.36 -4.36 8.38
CA GLU A 36 10.12 -5.50 8.94
C GLU A 36 9.57 -6.86 8.47
N SER A 37 8.25 -7.02 8.43
CA SER A 37 7.62 -8.23 7.89
C SER A 37 7.92 -8.42 6.39
N SER A 38 7.98 -7.34 5.62
CA SER A 38 8.31 -7.39 4.19
C SER A 38 9.79 -7.71 3.96
N LYS A 39 10.70 -7.26 4.84
CA LYS A 39 12.11 -7.69 4.81
C LYS A 39 12.26 -9.20 5.05
N LEU A 40 11.42 -9.78 5.91
CA LEU A 40 11.36 -11.24 6.08
C LEU A 40 10.83 -11.91 4.81
N ALA A 41 9.83 -11.33 4.15
CA ALA A 41 9.25 -11.90 2.93
C ALA A 41 10.27 -12.02 1.79
N LEU A 42 11.14 -11.03 1.60
CA LEU A 42 12.22 -11.14 0.61
C LEU A 42 13.12 -12.38 0.83
N LYS A 43 13.28 -12.83 2.08
CA LYS A 43 14.12 -13.96 2.47
C LYS A 43 13.36 -15.29 2.48
N ASN A 44 12.16 -15.31 3.08
CA ASN A 44 11.48 -16.53 3.48
C ASN A 44 10.31 -16.92 2.56
N ALA A 45 9.80 -15.98 1.74
CA ALA A 45 8.72 -16.26 0.80
C ALA A 45 9.17 -17.22 -0.31
N SER A 46 8.26 -18.06 -0.79
CA SER A 46 8.48 -18.86 -2.01
C SER A 46 7.79 -18.27 -3.23
N ASN A 47 6.68 -17.56 -3.05
CA ASN A 47 5.91 -16.96 -4.12
C ASN A 47 6.59 -15.66 -4.63
N ALA A 48 6.83 -15.58 -5.94
CA ALA A 48 7.44 -14.42 -6.59
C ALA A 48 6.57 -13.15 -6.46
N ASP A 49 5.24 -13.28 -6.53
CA ASP A 49 4.32 -12.16 -6.37
C ASP A 49 4.35 -11.61 -4.94
N VAL A 50 4.51 -12.49 -3.94
CA VAL A 50 4.69 -12.09 -2.53
C VAL A 50 5.98 -11.29 -2.36
N LYS A 51 7.08 -11.73 -2.98
CA LYS A 51 8.36 -10.98 -2.94
C LYS A 51 8.26 -9.62 -3.63
N ALA A 52 7.59 -9.56 -4.78
CA ALA A 52 7.38 -8.30 -5.51
C ALA A 52 6.54 -7.31 -4.69
N PHE A 53 5.44 -7.79 -4.09
CA PHE A 53 4.64 -6.98 -3.18
C PHE A 53 5.45 -6.51 -1.96
N ALA A 54 6.23 -7.39 -1.34
CA ALA A 54 7.07 -7.05 -0.20
C ALA A 54 8.10 -5.97 -0.51
N GLN A 55 8.73 -6.01 -1.69
CA GLN A 55 9.64 -4.93 -2.10
C GLN A 55 8.90 -3.60 -2.22
N GLN A 56 7.71 -3.61 -2.80
CA GLN A 56 6.89 -2.41 -2.91
C GLN A 56 6.46 -1.88 -1.54
N MET A 57 6.12 -2.75 -0.58
CA MET A 57 5.83 -2.33 0.80
C MET A 57 7.03 -1.62 1.42
N ILE A 58 8.24 -2.19 1.29
CA ILE A 58 9.46 -1.57 1.81
C ILE A 58 9.65 -0.16 1.24
N ASP A 59 9.54 -0.02 -0.08
CA ASP A 59 9.78 1.25 -0.77
C ASP A 59 8.76 2.33 -0.36
N ASP A 60 7.47 2.00 -0.45
CA ASP A 60 6.39 2.96 -0.22
C ASP A 60 6.23 3.29 1.28
N HIS A 61 6.36 2.31 2.18
CA HIS A 61 6.26 2.55 3.63
C HIS A 61 7.50 3.24 4.21
N THR A 62 8.69 3.02 3.66
CA THR A 62 9.88 3.80 4.06
C THR A 62 9.65 5.27 3.76
N LYS A 63 9.18 5.59 2.55
CA LYS A 63 8.84 6.95 2.16
C LYS A 63 7.73 7.56 3.03
N ALA A 64 6.69 6.79 3.35
CA ALA A 64 5.62 7.24 4.23
C ALA A 64 6.12 7.53 5.66
N GLY A 65 7.02 6.71 6.18
CA GLY A 65 7.67 6.92 7.48
C GLY A 65 8.54 8.19 7.52
N ASP A 66 9.33 8.42 6.47
CA ASP A 66 10.13 9.64 6.34
C ASP A 66 9.24 10.89 6.23
N GLU A 67 8.17 10.82 5.45
CA GLU A 67 7.21 11.92 5.31
C GLU A 67 6.46 12.18 6.62
N LEU A 68 6.07 11.14 7.37
CA LEU A 68 5.50 11.30 8.71
C LEU A 68 6.48 12.03 9.64
N LYS A 69 7.74 11.59 9.66
CA LYS A 69 8.79 12.22 10.48
C LYS A 69 8.98 13.70 10.12
N SER A 70 8.98 14.05 8.83
CA SER A 70 9.03 15.45 8.38
C SER A 70 7.77 16.22 8.77
N THR A 71 6.58 15.61 8.68
CA THR A 71 5.30 16.24 9.06
C THR A 71 5.27 16.58 10.55
N LEU A 72 5.84 15.72 11.40
CA LEU A 72 5.90 15.93 12.84
C LEU A 72 6.65 17.19 13.26
N ALA A 73 7.66 17.62 12.49
CA ALA A 73 8.36 18.88 12.75
C ALA A 73 7.43 20.10 12.75
N ALA A 74 6.33 20.03 11.98
CA ALA A 74 5.31 21.07 11.92
C ALA A 74 4.06 20.75 12.76
N ALA A 75 3.91 19.52 13.28
CA ALA A 75 2.69 19.05 13.93
C ALA A 75 2.64 19.31 15.46
N GLY A 76 3.72 19.83 16.06
CA GLY A 76 3.81 20.12 17.50
C GLY A 76 4.47 18.99 18.29
N ASN A 77 4.26 18.95 19.62
CA ASN A 77 4.92 18.00 20.52
C ASN A 77 4.24 16.63 20.51
N ILE A 78 4.33 15.91 19.39
CA ILE A 78 3.82 14.55 19.23
C ILE A 78 4.98 13.57 19.22
N GLN A 79 4.88 12.53 20.05
CA GLN A 79 5.93 11.53 20.18
C GLN A 79 5.72 10.38 19.19
N MET A 80 6.72 10.10 18.37
CA MET A 80 6.73 8.94 17.48
C MET A 80 7.38 7.74 18.17
N PRO A 81 6.70 6.58 18.27
CA PRO A 81 7.32 5.34 18.72
C PRO A 81 8.59 5.01 17.94
N GLN A 82 9.61 4.50 18.63
CA GLN A 82 10.90 4.09 18.04
C GLN A 82 11.06 2.57 17.96
N ALA A 83 10.04 1.81 18.38
CA ALA A 83 10.03 0.37 18.39
C ALA A 83 8.61 -0.15 18.18
N LEU A 84 8.51 -1.40 17.73
CA LEU A 84 7.24 -2.13 17.68
C LEU A 84 6.64 -2.27 19.07
N ASP A 85 5.31 -2.27 19.14
CA ASP A 85 4.62 -2.72 20.34
C ASP A 85 4.73 -4.26 20.49
N ALA A 86 4.28 -4.77 21.64
CA ALA A 86 4.36 -6.19 21.94
C ALA A 86 3.58 -7.06 20.94
N ALA A 87 2.41 -6.62 20.48
CA ALA A 87 1.56 -7.40 19.60
C ALA A 87 2.17 -7.56 18.20
N HIS A 88 2.70 -6.47 17.63
CA HIS A 88 3.39 -6.50 16.35
C HIS A 88 4.72 -7.24 16.45
N LYS A 89 5.42 -7.13 17.59
CA LYS A 89 6.62 -7.94 17.82
C LYS A 89 6.30 -9.44 17.84
N THR A 90 5.23 -9.86 18.52
CA THR A 90 4.80 -11.27 18.53
C THR A 90 4.42 -11.76 17.13
N SER A 91 3.73 -10.93 16.35
CA SER A 91 3.36 -11.27 14.97
C SER A 91 4.61 -11.43 14.10
N LEU A 92 5.58 -10.52 14.22
CA LEU A 92 6.84 -10.58 13.50
C LEU A 92 7.67 -11.81 13.88
N ASP A 93 7.76 -12.14 15.18
CA ASP A 93 8.48 -13.33 15.68
C ASP A 93 7.82 -14.62 15.16
N SER A 94 6.47 -14.67 15.11
CA SER A 94 5.74 -15.80 14.53
C SER A 94 6.02 -15.98 13.04
N LEU A 95 6.05 -14.88 12.29
CA LEU A 95 6.32 -14.88 10.87
C LEU A 95 7.77 -15.31 10.57
N ALA A 96 8.73 -14.86 11.39
CA ALA A 96 10.14 -15.22 11.26
C ALA A 96 10.39 -16.73 11.40
N GLY A 97 9.54 -17.44 12.15
CA GLY A 97 9.59 -18.89 12.31
C GLY A 97 9.03 -19.70 11.12
N LYS A 98 8.54 -19.03 10.05
CA LYS A 98 7.92 -19.67 8.88
C LYS A 98 8.80 -19.50 7.64
N SER A 99 8.62 -20.40 6.66
CA SER A 99 9.23 -20.32 5.33
C SER A 99 8.33 -20.94 4.25
N GLY A 100 8.60 -20.62 2.98
CA GLY A 100 7.87 -21.15 1.84
C GLY A 100 6.38 -20.82 1.87
N ALA A 101 5.54 -21.77 1.44
CA ALA A 101 4.08 -21.62 1.39
C ALA A 101 3.47 -21.16 2.73
N ALA A 102 3.91 -21.73 3.85
CA ALA A 102 3.42 -21.36 5.17
C ALA A 102 3.80 -19.91 5.56
N PHE A 103 4.93 -19.42 5.07
CA PHE A 103 5.29 -18.01 5.20
C PHE A 103 4.41 -17.14 4.30
N ASP A 104 4.27 -17.52 3.03
CA ASP A 104 3.48 -16.78 2.04
C ASP A 104 2.05 -16.54 2.55
N ASP A 105 1.40 -17.58 3.07
CA ASP A 105 0.04 -17.51 3.61
C ASP A 105 -0.06 -16.58 4.83
N ALA A 106 0.87 -16.73 5.78
CA ALA A 106 0.88 -15.92 7.00
C ALA A 106 1.15 -14.45 6.70
N TYR A 107 2.15 -14.16 5.85
CA TYR A 107 2.47 -12.80 5.43
C TYR A 107 1.28 -12.15 4.71
N VAL A 108 0.65 -12.83 3.76
CA VAL A 108 -0.50 -12.27 3.04
C VAL A 108 -1.69 -12.01 3.99
N ALA A 109 -1.93 -12.89 4.97
CA ALA A 109 -2.97 -12.67 5.97
C ALA A 109 -2.68 -11.44 6.84
N ASP A 110 -1.45 -11.30 7.33
CA ASP A 110 -1.03 -10.15 8.15
C ASP A 110 -1.12 -8.84 7.35
N GLN A 111 -0.69 -8.84 6.09
CA GLN A 111 -0.72 -7.65 5.23
C GLN A 111 -2.14 -7.22 4.89
N LYS A 112 -3.07 -8.15 4.64
CA LYS A 112 -4.50 -7.82 4.45
C LYS A 112 -5.07 -7.12 5.67
N LYS A 113 -4.83 -7.68 6.86
CA LYS A 113 -5.32 -7.11 8.13
C LYS A 113 -4.73 -5.74 8.39
N ALA A 114 -3.40 -5.60 8.28
CA ALA A 114 -2.71 -4.32 8.51
C ALA A 114 -3.23 -3.23 7.57
N HIS A 115 -3.43 -3.54 6.29
CA HIS A 115 -3.94 -2.58 5.32
C HIS A 115 -5.42 -2.22 5.52
N ASP A 116 -6.26 -3.17 5.94
CA ASP A 116 -7.66 -2.87 6.30
C ASP A 116 -7.72 -1.88 7.48
N GLU A 117 -6.93 -2.12 8.52
CA GLU A 117 -6.83 -1.25 9.70
C GLU A 117 -6.23 0.12 9.35
N ALA A 118 -5.17 0.16 8.53
CA ALA A 118 -4.52 1.39 8.10
C ALA A 118 -5.46 2.24 7.23
N VAL A 119 -6.18 1.66 6.27
CA VAL A 119 -7.15 2.40 5.45
C VAL A 119 -8.26 2.99 6.31
N ALA A 120 -8.75 2.25 7.31
CA ALA A 120 -9.74 2.77 8.25
C ALA A 120 -9.19 3.96 9.06
N LEU A 121 -8.00 3.80 9.66
CA LEU A 121 -7.33 4.84 10.46
C LEU A 121 -7.08 6.12 9.64
N PHE A 122 -6.53 5.99 8.43
CA PHE A 122 -6.20 7.14 7.58
C PHE A 122 -7.46 7.80 6.99
N THR A 123 -8.53 7.04 6.73
CA THR A 123 -9.82 7.60 6.32
C THR A 123 -10.45 8.42 7.45
N GLU A 124 -10.47 7.88 8.67
CA GLU A 124 -11.00 8.62 9.82
C GLU A 124 -10.17 9.87 10.09
N TYR A 125 -8.84 9.76 10.15
CA TYR A 125 -7.99 10.88 10.54
C TYR A 125 -7.95 11.98 9.47
N SER A 126 -7.93 11.63 8.18
CA SER A 126 -7.99 12.63 7.11
C SER A 126 -9.28 13.46 7.14
N THR A 127 -10.40 12.88 7.60
CA THR A 127 -11.70 13.56 7.66
C THR A 127 -11.89 14.31 8.98
N ARG A 128 -11.64 13.65 10.10
CA ARG A 128 -12.02 14.08 11.45
C ARG A 128 -10.84 14.41 12.38
N GLY A 129 -9.60 14.23 11.93
CA GLY A 129 -8.41 14.47 12.73
C GLY A 129 -8.34 15.90 13.28
N ASP A 130 -7.67 16.03 14.42
CA ASP A 130 -7.53 17.24 15.22
C ASP A 130 -6.28 18.08 14.87
N ASN A 131 -5.33 17.52 14.10
CA ASN A 131 -4.11 18.20 13.68
C ASN A 131 -4.06 18.38 12.14
N PRO A 132 -4.12 19.62 11.62
CA PRO A 132 -4.27 19.85 10.18
C PRO A 132 -3.13 19.29 9.32
N GLN A 133 -1.89 19.32 9.83
CA GLN A 133 -0.71 18.81 9.14
C GLN A 133 -0.81 17.29 8.98
N LEU A 134 -1.20 16.60 10.05
CA LEU A 134 -1.40 15.16 10.04
C LEU A 134 -2.66 14.74 9.25
N LYS A 135 -3.71 15.57 9.19
CA LYS A 135 -4.84 15.35 8.26
C LYS A 135 -4.37 15.38 6.81
N GLY A 136 -3.52 16.36 6.46
CA GLY A 136 -2.94 16.49 5.13
C GLY A 136 -2.09 15.28 4.76
N PHE A 137 -1.22 14.85 5.68
CA PHE A 137 -0.46 13.61 5.54
C PHE A 137 -1.38 12.40 5.35
N ALA A 138 -2.39 12.23 6.22
CA ALA A 138 -3.32 11.10 6.13
C ALA A 138 -4.06 11.07 4.78
N GLY A 139 -4.55 12.22 4.32
CA GLY A 139 -5.25 12.33 3.03
C GLY A 139 -4.34 12.03 1.84
N LYS A 140 -3.07 12.45 1.89
CA LYS A 140 -2.08 12.20 0.83
C LYS A 140 -1.63 10.74 0.78
N THR A 141 -1.54 10.07 1.92
CA THR A 141 -1.10 8.67 2.03
C THR A 141 -2.23 7.66 1.73
N LEU A 142 -3.48 8.02 2.01
CA LEU A 142 -4.63 7.12 1.87
C LEU A 142 -4.78 6.45 0.48
N PRO A 143 -4.55 7.11 -0.67
CA PRO A 143 -4.63 6.45 -1.97
C PRO A 143 -3.62 5.30 -2.15
N VAL A 144 -2.42 5.45 -1.59
CA VAL A 144 -1.37 4.41 -1.62
C VAL A 144 -1.81 3.21 -0.79
N LEU A 145 -2.29 3.45 0.45
CA LEU A 145 -2.77 2.38 1.33
C LEU A 145 -3.94 1.60 0.71
N LYS A 146 -4.88 2.28 0.03
CA LYS A 146 -5.99 1.62 -0.68
C LYS A 146 -5.50 0.75 -1.86
N MET A 147 -4.47 1.19 -2.57
CA MET A 147 -3.86 0.38 -3.62
C MET A 147 -3.19 -0.86 -3.03
N HIS A 148 -2.39 -0.69 -1.96
CA HIS A 148 -1.74 -1.81 -1.30
C HIS A 148 -2.76 -2.80 -0.73
N GLN A 149 -3.85 -2.31 -0.13
CA GLN A 149 -4.98 -3.12 0.32
C GLN A 149 -5.56 -3.97 -0.82
N GLN A 150 -5.84 -3.35 -1.98
CA GLN A 150 -6.34 -4.06 -3.15
C GLN A 150 -5.34 -5.09 -3.69
N HIS A 151 -4.04 -4.79 -3.65
CA HIS A 151 -3.00 -5.73 -4.07
C HIS A 151 -2.91 -6.91 -3.08
N ALA A 152 -2.88 -6.65 -1.77
CA ALA A 152 -2.90 -7.67 -0.72
C ALA A 152 -4.13 -8.59 -0.85
N GLN A 153 -5.32 -8.04 -1.14
CA GLN A 153 -6.54 -8.80 -1.39
C GLN A 153 -6.43 -9.74 -2.60
N LYS A 154 -5.70 -9.33 -3.64
CA LYS A 154 -5.48 -10.08 -4.89
C LYS A 154 -4.23 -10.97 -4.88
N LEU A 155 -3.41 -10.91 -3.83
CA LEU A 155 -2.29 -11.82 -3.66
C LEU A 155 -2.81 -13.23 -3.40
N GLY A 156 -2.43 -14.16 -4.26
CA GLY A 156 -2.66 -15.58 -4.04
C GLY A 156 -1.76 -16.06 -2.90
N ALA A 157 -2.38 -16.45 -1.78
CA ALA A 157 -1.71 -17.20 -0.74
C ALA A 157 -1.47 -18.64 -1.27
N SER A 158 -0.23 -19.12 -1.17
CA SER A 158 0.32 -20.36 -1.73
C SER A 158 0.10 -20.61 -3.24
N ALA A 159 1.18 -21.09 -3.88
CA ALA A 159 1.13 -21.65 -5.22
C ALA A 159 0.44 -23.01 -5.15
N ASP A 160 -0.89 -23.03 -5.25
CA ASP A 160 -1.58 -24.27 -5.55
C ASP A 160 -1.18 -24.66 -6.97
N THR A 161 -0.18 -25.55 -7.03
CA THR A 161 0.29 -26.20 -8.25
C THR A 161 -0.72 -27.26 -8.68
N THR A 162 -2.03 -27.02 -8.50
CA THR A 162 -3.03 -27.60 -9.36
C THR A 162 -2.99 -26.84 -10.67
N SER A 163 -2.36 -27.49 -11.65
CA SER A 163 -2.61 -27.28 -13.07
C SER A 163 -4.03 -26.76 -13.31
N SER A 164 -4.15 -25.46 -13.59
CA SER A 164 -5.04 -25.09 -14.67
C SER A 164 -4.31 -25.53 -15.94
N SER A 165 -4.49 -26.80 -16.30
CA SER A 165 -4.22 -27.34 -17.61
C SER A 165 -5.16 -26.68 -18.61
N ARG A 166 -5.01 -25.37 -18.80
CA ARG A 166 -5.39 -24.71 -20.03
C ARG A 166 -4.08 -24.44 -20.77
N GLN A 167 -3.76 -25.34 -21.69
CA GLN A 167 -2.76 -25.07 -22.73
C GLN A 167 -3.07 -23.71 -23.39
N PRO A 168 -2.03 -23.00 -23.86
CA PRO A 168 -2.03 -21.58 -24.07
C PRO A 168 -2.86 -21.24 -25.31
N THR A 169 -3.88 -20.43 -25.14
CA THR A 169 -4.20 -19.47 -26.20
C THR A 169 -3.15 -18.38 -26.09
N SER A 170 -2.46 -18.13 -27.19
CA SER A 170 -1.53 -17.04 -27.49
C SER A 170 -2.11 -15.65 -27.16
N ALA A 171 -2.35 -15.38 -25.88
CA ALA A 171 -2.66 -14.05 -25.38
C ALA A 171 -1.35 -13.49 -24.81
N GLU A 172 -0.91 -12.38 -25.39
CA GLU A 172 0.18 -11.57 -24.83
C GLU A 172 -0.04 -11.32 -23.33
N PRO A 173 1.02 -11.11 -22.53
CA PRO A 173 0.86 -10.73 -21.13
C PRO A 173 0.00 -9.47 -21.04
N THR A 174 -1.20 -9.56 -20.46
CA THR A 174 -2.12 -8.41 -20.34
C THR A 174 -1.92 -7.70 -19.00
N LEU A 175 -1.78 -6.38 -19.04
CA LEU A 175 -1.69 -5.52 -17.87
C LEU A 175 -2.96 -5.57 -17.01
N GLN A 176 -2.80 -5.57 -15.69
CA GLN A 176 -3.91 -5.66 -14.75
C GLN A 176 -4.46 -4.28 -14.36
N GLU A 177 -5.77 -4.10 -14.43
CA GLU A 177 -6.40 -2.82 -14.04
C GLU A 177 -6.40 -2.65 -12.50
N GLY A 178 -6.14 -1.42 -12.04
CA GLY A 178 -6.12 -1.10 -10.63
C GLY A 178 -5.58 0.28 -10.34
N ALA A 179 -5.93 0.83 -9.18
CA ALA A 179 -5.47 2.15 -8.76
C ALA A 179 -3.96 2.14 -8.55
N ASN A 180 -3.17 2.63 -9.50
CA ASN A 180 -1.71 2.69 -9.37
C ASN A 180 -1.27 3.93 -8.57
N SER A 181 -0.43 3.79 -7.54
CA SER A 181 0.10 4.94 -6.80
C SER A 181 1.56 5.27 -7.11
N PHE A 182 2.17 4.58 -8.08
CA PHE A 182 3.49 4.99 -8.59
C PHE A 182 3.38 6.40 -9.13
N THR A 183 4.36 7.23 -8.78
CA THR A 183 4.60 8.48 -9.51
C THR A 183 5.11 8.16 -10.92
N GLU A 184 5.07 9.15 -11.82
CA GLU A 184 5.70 8.99 -13.13
C GLU A 184 7.19 8.60 -13.00
N GLY A 185 7.88 9.17 -12.01
CA GLY A 185 9.27 8.81 -11.69
C GLY A 185 9.44 7.34 -11.30
N GLN A 186 8.64 6.84 -10.36
CA GLN A 186 8.69 5.42 -9.97
C GLN A 186 8.34 4.49 -11.13
N ALA A 187 7.37 4.88 -11.95
CA ALA A 187 7.01 4.14 -13.15
C ALA A 187 8.17 4.09 -14.15
N ARG A 188 8.83 5.22 -14.38
CA ARG A 188 10.01 5.35 -15.24
C ARG A 188 11.21 4.55 -14.72
N ASP A 189 11.49 4.61 -13.42
CA ASP A 189 12.59 3.86 -12.80
C ASP A 189 12.39 2.36 -12.95
N ARG A 190 11.15 1.87 -12.78
CA ARG A 190 10.79 0.46 -13.02
C ARG A 190 10.97 0.06 -14.49
N LEU A 191 10.53 0.91 -15.42
CA LEU A 191 10.74 0.68 -16.86
C LEU A 191 12.24 0.62 -17.19
N SER A 192 13.05 1.53 -16.64
CA SER A 192 14.50 1.53 -16.81
C SER A 192 15.17 0.29 -16.21
N ALA A 193 14.78 -0.12 -15.00
CA ALA A 193 15.26 -1.35 -14.38
C ALA A 193 14.90 -2.61 -15.20
N ALA A 194 13.78 -2.59 -15.93
CA ALA A 194 13.36 -3.66 -16.85
C ALA A 194 14.01 -3.57 -18.26
N GLY A 195 15.01 -2.70 -18.44
CA GLY A 195 15.81 -2.57 -19.66
C GLY A 195 15.18 -1.70 -20.75
N TYR A 196 14.18 -0.88 -20.42
CA TYR A 196 13.63 0.11 -21.34
C TYR A 196 14.40 1.43 -21.23
N ALA A 197 14.85 1.96 -22.36
CA ALA A 197 15.53 3.24 -22.49
C ALA A 197 14.62 4.29 -23.17
N SER A 198 15.04 5.55 -23.22
CA SER A 198 14.34 6.61 -23.97
C SER A 198 12.83 6.70 -23.70
N ILE A 199 12.43 6.55 -22.43
CA ILE A 199 11.01 6.55 -22.01
C ILE A 199 10.41 7.95 -22.21
N GLN A 200 9.30 8.05 -22.93
CA GLN A 200 8.63 9.31 -23.30
C GLN A 200 7.12 9.19 -23.16
N GLY A 201 6.46 10.31 -22.87
CA GLY A 201 4.99 10.40 -22.82
C GLY A 201 4.35 9.47 -21.79
N LEU A 202 5.05 9.21 -20.67
CA LEU A 202 4.56 8.31 -19.63
C LEU A 202 3.39 8.98 -18.88
N ALA A 203 2.18 8.47 -19.08
CA ALA A 203 0.95 8.99 -18.48
C ALA A 203 0.08 7.84 -17.98
N LYS A 204 -0.65 8.07 -16.88
CA LYS A 204 -1.57 7.07 -16.31
C LYS A 204 -2.93 7.17 -17.00
N ASP A 205 -3.47 6.06 -17.47
CA ASP A 205 -4.79 5.98 -18.08
C ASP A 205 -5.92 5.85 -17.03
N ASP A 206 -7.17 5.79 -17.51
CA ASP A 206 -8.39 5.65 -16.72
C ASP A 206 -8.47 4.31 -15.96
N LYS A 207 -7.76 3.28 -16.43
CA LYS A 207 -7.63 1.96 -15.80
C LYS A 207 -6.51 1.91 -14.76
N GLY A 208 -5.81 3.02 -14.61
CA GLY A 208 -4.69 3.19 -13.71
C GLY A 208 -3.38 2.57 -14.19
N ILE A 209 -3.25 2.29 -15.47
CA ILE A 209 -2.04 1.77 -16.10
C ILE A 209 -1.19 2.95 -16.58
N TRP A 210 0.09 2.98 -16.20
CA TRP A 210 1.05 3.89 -16.80
C TRP A 210 1.35 3.44 -18.22
N ARG A 211 1.17 4.31 -19.22
CA ARG A 211 1.46 4.06 -20.64
C ARG A 211 2.44 5.08 -21.18
N GLY A 212 3.35 4.65 -22.03
CA GLY A 212 4.27 5.53 -22.72
C GLY A 212 4.99 4.82 -23.87
N ASN A 213 5.94 5.50 -24.48
CA ASN A 213 6.82 4.93 -25.49
C ASN A 213 8.23 4.79 -24.92
N ALA A 214 8.94 3.73 -25.29
CA ALA A 214 10.32 3.51 -24.87
C ALA A 214 11.09 2.73 -25.94
N THR A 215 12.40 2.59 -25.76
CA THR A 215 13.26 1.77 -26.62
C THR A 215 13.68 0.51 -25.87
N LYS A 216 13.55 -0.67 -26.50
CA LYS A 216 14.08 -1.94 -26.00
C LYS A 216 14.82 -2.65 -27.12
N ASN A 217 16.06 -3.07 -26.87
CA ASN A 217 16.94 -3.68 -27.90
C ASN A 217 17.07 -2.81 -29.17
N GLY A 218 17.16 -1.49 -29.02
CA GLY A 218 17.31 -0.54 -30.13
C GLY A 218 16.03 -0.26 -30.94
N LYS A 219 14.88 -0.87 -30.59
CA LYS A 219 13.58 -0.63 -31.23
C LYS A 219 12.66 0.18 -30.33
N SER A 220 11.97 1.16 -30.89
CA SER A 220 10.87 1.84 -30.20
C SER A 220 9.67 0.91 -30.07
N VAL A 221 9.10 0.86 -28.87
CA VAL A 221 7.93 0.06 -28.49
C VAL A 221 7.03 0.91 -27.60
N SER A 222 5.72 0.69 -27.65
CA SER A 222 4.84 1.19 -26.60
C SER A 222 5.01 0.29 -25.38
N VAL A 223 4.83 0.86 -24.19
CA VAL A 223 5.01 0.13 -22.94
C VAL A 223 3.92 0.53 -21.97
N GLY A 224 3.44 -0.45 -21.20
CA GLY A 224 2.58 -0.20 -20.07
C GLY A 224 3.10 -0.83 -18.79
N LEU A 225 2.77 -0.19 -17.66
CA LEU A 225 3.09 -0.62 -16.30
C LEU A 225 1.82 -0.61 -15.46
N ASP A 226 1.42 -1.76 -14.93
CA ASP A 226 0.25 -1.88 -14.08
C ASP A 226 0.53 -1.60 -12.59
N TYR A 227 -0.52 -1.60 -11.75
CA TYR A 227 -0.42 -1.35 -10.31
C TYR A 227 0.34 -2.43 -9.54
N LYS A 228 0.49 -3.64 -10.10
CA LYS A 228 1.29 -4.73 -9.51
C LYS A 228 2.78 -4.58 -9.82
N GLY A 229 3.13 -3.71 -10.77
CA GLY A 229 4.50 -3.57 -11.24
C GLY A 229 4.82 -4.34 -12.52
N ASN A 230 3.84 -5.00 -13.15
CA ASN A 230 4.07 -5.74 -14.39
C ASN A 230 4.30 -4.77 -15.54
N ILE A 231 5.30 -5.06 -16.37
CA ILE A 231 5.64 -4.26 -17.55
C ILE A 231 5.39 -5.09 -18.80
N VAL A 232 4.64 -4.52 -19.75
CA VAL A 232 4.29 -5.16 -21.02
C VAL A 232 4.63 -4.20 -22.16
N ALA A 233 5.36 -4.70 -23.18
CA ALA A 233 5.49 -3.99 -24.44
C ALA A 233 4.22 -4.19 -25.29
N GLN A 234 3.74 -3.11 -25.91
CA GLN A 234 2.54 -3.04 -26.76
C GLN A 234 2.93 -2.62 -28.17
#